data_AF-A0A5W3F005-F1
#
_entry.id   AF-A0A5W3F005-F1
#
_cell.length_a   1.000
_cell.length_b   1.000
_cell.length_c   1.000
_cell.angle_alpha   90.00
_cell.angle_beta   90.00
_cell.angle_gamma   90.00
#
_symmetry.space_group_name_H-M   'P 1'
#
loop_
_entity.id
_entity.type
_entity.pdbx_description
1 polymer ?
#
loop_
_entity_poly.entity_id
_entity_poly.type
_entity_poly.pdbx_seq_one_letter_code
_entity_poly.pdbx_strand_id
1 'polypeptide(L)'
;MKIIFTGYRQTATLATLAFVTTLAGCTMAPKHERPASPTAMVYPYATSTVSGAPDAADIGWRDFFHDPLLQELIAIALRNNRDLRKAGLNVEAARALYRIQRAEMLPTLGIA
;
A
#
# COMPACT_ATOMS: atom_id res chain seq x y z
N MET A 1 50.32 -30.18 -1.40
CA MET A 1 49.50 -30.34 -0.17
C MET A 1 48.91 -29.04 0.40
N LYS A 2 49.59 -27.87 0.33
CA LYS A 2 49.07 -26.57 0.85
C LYS A 2 47.87 -25.95 0.09
N ILE A 3 47.70 -26.27 -1.20
CA ILE A 3 46.66 -25.65 -2.07
C ILE A 3 45.25 -26.20 -1.76
N ILE A 4 45.16 -27.45 -1.30
CA ILE A 4 43.87 -28.13 -0.99
C ILE A 4 43.24 -27.59 0.31
N PHE A 5 44.06 -27.22 1.30
CA PHE A 5 43.61 -26.68 2.59
C PHE A 5 43.04 -25.25 2.49
N THR A 6 43.55 -24.44 1.56
CA THR A 6 43.05 -23.08 1.31
C THR A 6 41.70 -23.11 0.59
N GLY A 7 41.52 -24.05 -0.36
CA GLY A 7 40.23 -24.28 -1.03
C GLY A 7 39.13 -24.75 -0.07
N TYR A 8 39.45 -25.68 0.84
CA TYR A 8 38.49 -26.18 1.85
C TYR A 8 38.05 -25.10 2.85
N ARG A 9 38.97 -24.20 3.27
CA ARG A 9 38.64 -23.05 4.11
C ARG A 9 37.78 -22.02 3.38
N GLN A 10 38.01 -21.77 2.08
CA GLN A 10 37.21 -20.84 1.28
C GLN A 10 35.80 -21.36 0.99
N THR A 11 35.64 -22.65 0.71
CA THR A 11 34.31 -23.27 0.53
C THR A 11 33.52 -23.26 1.84
N ALA A 12 34.18 -23.49 2.99
CA ALA A 12 33.54 -23.41 4.29
C ALA A 12 33.07 -21.99 4.66
N THR A 13 33.85 -20.96 4.34
CA THR A 13 33.45 -19.55 4.56
C THR A 13 32.35 -19.08 3.62
N LEU A 14 32.33 -19.57 2.37
CA LEU A 14 31.23 -19.26 1.44
C LEU A 14 29.92 -19.93 1.87
N ALA A 15 29.99 -21.16 2.39
CA ALA A 15 28.83 -21.89 2.90
C ALA A 15 28.23 -21.23 4.15
N THR A 16 29.05 -20.75 5.08
CA THR A 16 28.56 -20.02 6.26
C THR A 16 27.97 -18.65 5.91
N LEU A 17 28.55 -17.93 4.95
CA LEU A 17 27.99 -16.67 4.46
C LEU A 17 26.61 -16.89 3.80
N ALA A 18 26.48 -17.93 2.97
CA ALA A 18 25.20 -18.31 2.36
C ALA A 18 24.15 -18.68 3.42
N PHE A 19 24.54 -19.44 4.45
CA PHE A 19 23.65 -19.80 5.55
C PHE A 19 23.17 -18.60 6.38
N VAL A 20 24.03 -17.62 6.64
CA VAL A 20 23.62 -16.39 7.37
C VAL A 20 22.64 -15.55 6.55
N THR A 21 22.82 -15.47 5.22
CA THR A 21 21.89 -14.71 4.36
C THR A 21 20.50 -15.33 4.26
N THR A 22 20.37 -16.65 4.38
CA THR A 22 19.05 -17.31 4.33
C THR A 22 18.26 -17.14 5.63
N LEU A 23 18.93 -16.90 6.77
CA LEU A 23 18.26 -16.64 8.05
C LEU A 23 17.76 -15.19 8.19
N ALA A 24 18.32 -14.22 7.45
CA ALA A 24 18.00 -12.81 7.59
C ALA A 24 16.70 -12.35 6.89
N GLY A 25 16.02 -13.24 6.16
CA GLY A 25 14.86 -12.90 5.31
C GLY A 25 13.49 -13.45 5.75
N CYS A 26 13.38 -14.08 6.92
CA CYS A 26 12.13 -14.73 7.32
C CYS A 26 11.11 -13.69 7.83
N THR A 27 10.09 -13.37 7.01
CA THR A 27 8.92 -12.59 7.46
C THR A 27 7.88 -13.53 8.07
N MET A 28 7.61 -13.35 9.36
CA MET A 28 6.54 -14.06 10.09
C MET A 28 5.16 -13.38 9.92
N ALA A 29 5.02 -12.47 8.96
CA ALA A 29 3.74 -11.86 8.68
C ALA A 29 2.76 -12.93 8.14
N PRO A 30 1.60 -13.14 8.78
CA PRO A 30 0.61 -14.09 8.29
C PRO A 30 0.07 -13.65 6.93
N LYS A 31 -0.40 -14.60 6.13
CA LYS A 31 -1.07 -14.30 4.87
C LYS A 31 -2.33 -13.47 5.15
N HIS A 32 -2.54 -12.40 4.38
CA HIS A 32 -3.74 -11.60 4.49
C HIS A 32 -4.91 -12.34 3.86
N GLU A 33 -5.87 -12.78 4.67
CA GLU A 33 -7.14 -13.35 4.21
C GLU A 33 -8.25 -12.33 4.40
N ARG A 34 -8.96 -11.99 3.32
CA ARG A 34 -10.10 -11.07 3.38
C ARG A 34 -11.31 -11.85 3.90
N PRO A 35 -11.93 -11.43 5.02
CA PRO A 35 -13.12 -12.10 5.50
C PRO A 35 -14.27 -11.96 4.51
N ALA A 36 -15.12 -12.98 4.43
CA ALA A 36 -16.34 -12.93 3.65
C ALA A 36 -17.26 -11.80 4.17
N SER A 37 -17.93 -11.09 3.27
CA SER A 37 -18.88 -10.04 3.67
C SER A 37 -20.07 -10.67 4.41
N PRO A 38 -20.44 -10.19 5.61
CA PRO A 38 -21.58 -10.70 6.38
C PRO A 38 -22.94 -10.19 5.86
N THR A 39 -22.95 -9.49 4.72
CA THR A 39 -24.15 -8.89 4.14
C THR A 39 -24.79 -9.81 3.11
N ALA A 40 -26.09 -9.59 2.84
CA ALA A 40 -26.76 -10.24 1.71
C ALA A 40 -26.03 -9.92 0.38
N MET A 41 -26.00 -10.88 -0.53
CA MET A 41 -25.36 -10.70 -1.85
C MET A 41 -26.12 -9.73 -2.76
N VAL A 42 -27.43 -9.55 -2.53
CA VAL A 42 -28.30 -8.71 -3.35
C VAL A 42 -29.15 -7.83 -2.44
N TYR A 43 -29.30 -6.55 -2.80
CA TYR A 43 -30.17 -5.63 -2.08
C TYR A 43 -31.66 -5.95 -2.35
N PRO A 44 -32.56 -5.84 -1.35
CA PRO A 44 -33.98 -6.18 -1.49
C PRO A 44 -34.74 -5.43 -2.59
N TYR A 45 -34.27 -4.26 -3.00
CA TYR A 45 -34.92 -3.38 -4.00
C TYR A 45 -34.09 -3.22 -5.28
N ALA A 46 -33.17 -4.15 -5.57
CA ALA A 46 -32.43 -4.13 -6.82
C ALA A 46 -33.40 -4.37 -8.00
N THR A 47 -33.93 -3.28 -8.55
CA THR A 47 -34.73 -3.28 -9.78
C THR A 47 -33.75 -3.31 -10.94
N SER A 48 -33.72 -4.43 -11.65
CA SER A 48 -33.05 -4.65 -12.93
C SER A 48 -31.73 -3.89 -13.13
N THR A 49 -30.60 -4.53 -12.79
CA THR A 49 -29.30 -4.05 -13.26
C THR A 49 -29.29 -4.05 -14.79
N VAL A 50 -29.10 -2.89 -15.39
CA VAL A 50 -28.90 -2.80 -16.83
C VAL A 50 -27.55 -3.45 -17.14
N SER A 51 -27.60 -4.61 -17.79
CA SER A 51 -26.40 -5.35 -18.18
C SER A 51 -25.52 -4.45 -19.07
N GLY A 52 -24.26 -4.24 -18.65
CA GLY A 52 -23.30 -3.41 -19.37
C GLY A 52 -23.29 -1.92 -18.99
N ALA A 53 -24.10 -1.49 -18.01
CA ALA A 53 -23.95 -0.14 -17.44
C ALA A 53 -22.66 -0.06 -16.58
N PRO A 54 -21.94 1.08 -16.59
CA PRO A 54 -20.80 1.30 -15.71
C PRO A 54 -21.22 1.31 -14.24
N ASP A 55 -20.31 0.90 -13.34
CA ASP A 55 -20.56 1.01 -11.91
C ASP A 55 -20.65 2.49 -11.50
N ALA A 56 -21.47 2.79 -10.50
CA ALA A 56 -21.67 4.17 -10.04
C ALA A 56 -20.37 4.83 -9.57
N ALA A 57 -19.40 4.04 -9.09
CA ALA A 57 -18.08 4.51 -8.71
C ALA A 57 -17.22 4.99 -9.89
N ASP A 58 -17.47 4.46 -11.09
CA ASP A 58 -16.74 4.81 -12.31
C ASP A 58 -17.32 6.04 -13.00
N ILE A 59 -18.55 6.42 -12.67
CA ILE A 59 -19.22 7.61 -13.20
C ILE A 59 -18.65 8.85 -12.50
N GLY A 60 -18.06 9.75 -13.29
CA GLY A 60 -17.58 11.03 -12.79
C GLY A 60 -18.73 11.86 -12.22
N TRP A 61 -18.51 12.53 -11.07
CA TRP A 61 -19.55 13.35 -10.45
C TRP A 61 -20.06 14.47 -11.37
N ARG A 62 -19.24 14.95 -12.31
CA ARG A 62 -19.66 15.94 -13.31
C ARG A 62 -20.67 15.38 -14.31
N ASP A 63 -20.51 14.11 -14.69
CA ASP A 63 -21.42 13.45 -15.63
C ASP A 63 -22.75 13.08 -14.95
N PHE A 64 -22.71 12.88 -13.63
CA PHE A 64 -23.90 12.61 -12.82
C PHE A 64 -24.72 13.87 -12.50
N PHE A 65 -24.07 14.98 -12.13
CA PHE A 65 -24.77 16.23 -11.79
C PHE A 65 -24.87 17.15 -13.01
N HIS A 66 -26.06 17.28 -13.61
CA HIS A 66 -26.23 18.09 -14.82
C HIS A 66 -26.35 19.60 -14.59
N ASP A 67 -26.59 20.06 -13.36
CA ASP A 67 -26.72 21.49 -13.06
C ASP A 67 -25.34 22.18 -13.05
N PRO A 68 -25.07 23.13 -13.97
CA PRO A 68 -23.78 23.81 -14.04
C PRO A 68 -23.45 24.63 -12.79
N LEU A 69 -24.45 25.21 -12.10
CA LEU A 69 -24.24 25.97 -10.87
C LEU A 69 -23.79 25.04 -9.74
N LEU A 70 -24.45 23.88 -9.62
CA LEU A 70 -24.06 22.86 -8.65
C LEU A 70 -22.65 22.33 -8.93
N GLN A 71 -22.30 22.11 -10.20
CA GLN A 71 -20.96 21.66 -10.56
C GLN A 71 -19.88 22.67 -10.15
N GLU A 72 -20.14 23.97 -10.32
CA GLU A 72 -19.23 25.03 -9.89
C GLU A 72 -19.07 25.05 -8.37
N LEU A 73 -20.17 24.93 -7.62
CA LEU A 73 -20.13 24.85 -6.15
C LEU A 73 -19.31 23.64 -5.66
N ILE A 74 -19.48 22.46 -6.28
CA ILE A 74 -18.67 21.28 -5.96
C ILE A 74 -17.19 21.56 -6.25
N ALA A 75 -16.86 22.18 -7.38
CA ALA A 75 -15.48 22.52 -7.72
C ALA A 75 -14.86 23.54 -6.74
N ILE A 76 -15.62 24.50 -6.26
CA ILE A 76 -15.19 25.46 -5.22
C ILE A 76 -14.98 24.71 -3.90
N ALA A 77 -15.90 23.83 -3.51
CA ALA A 77 -15.81 23.04 -2.29
C ALA A 77 -14.59 22.11 -2.31
N LEU A 78 -14.37 21.34 -3.39
CA LEU A 78 -13.22 20.44 -3.51
C LEU A 78 -11.87 21.17 -3.39
N ARG A 79 -11.77 22.42 -3.85
CA ARG A 79 -10.54 23.22 -3.76
C ARG A 79 -10.34 23.87 -2.39
N ASN A 80 -11.42 24.27 -1.71
CA ASN A 80 -11.35 25.12 -0.52
C ASN A 80 -11.75 24.42 0.79
N ASN A 81 -12.25 23.19 0.73
CA ASN A 81 -12.70 22.47 1.91
C ASN A 81 -11.51 22.12 2.81
N ARG A 82 -11.49 22.72 4.01
CA ARG A 82 -10.43 22.53 5.00
C ARG A 82 -10.38 21.11 5.54
N ASP A 83 -11.50 20.40 5.55
CA ASP A 83 -11.56 19.01 6.00
C ASP A 83 -10.90 18.07 5.00
N LEU A 84 -11.19 18.25 3.70
CA LEU A 84 -10.47 17.52 2.64
C LEU A 84 -8.96 17.82 2.66
N ARG A 85 -8.58 19.08 2.94
CA ARG A 85 -7.17 19.44 3.11
C ARG A 85 -6.53 18.71 4.30
N LYS A 86 -7.21 18.62 5.45
CA LYS A 86 -6.74 17.83 6.60
C LYS A 86 -6.59 16.36 6.23
N ALA A 87 -7.57 15.78 5.53
CA ALA A 87 -7.51 14.39 5.08
C ALA A 87 -6.29 14.14 4.17
N GLY A 88 -6.00 15.04 3.23
CA GLY A 88 -4.80 14.97 2.41
C GLY A 88 -3.50 15.02 3.24
N LEU A 89 -3.40 15.94 4.19
CA LEU A 89 -2.26 16.04 5.10
C LEU A 89 -2.09 14.79 5.97
N ASN A 90 -3.17 14.14 6.38
CA ASN A 90 -3.10 12.88 7.13
C ASN A 90 -2.48 11.75 6.30
N VAL A 91 -2.76 11.71 4.99
CA VAL A 91 -2.10 10.76 4.08
C VAL A 91 -0.61 11.05 3.96
N GLU A 92 -0.22 12.32 3.86
CA GLU A 92 1.20 12.73 3.84
C GLU A 92 1.91 12.39 5.15
N ALA A 93 1.27 12.62 6.29
CA ALA A 93 1.78 12.24 7.61
C ALA A 93 1.99 10.73 7.71
N ALA A 94 1.01 9.93 7.28
CA ALA A 94 1.14 8.47 7.24
C ALA A 94 2.31 8.01 6.34
N ARG A 95 2.49 8.64 5.17
CA ARG A 95 3.65 8.37 4.29
C ARG A 95 4.98 8.76 4.93
N ALA A 96 5.03 9.86 5.70
CA ALA A 96 6.23 10.25 6.43
C ALA A 96 6.59 9.24 7.52
N LEU A 97 5.60 8.79 8.31
CA LEU A 97 5.80 7.76 9.33
C LEU A 97 6.29 6.44 8.71
N TYR A 98 5.72 6.03 7.58
CA TYR A 98 6.20 4.85 6.85
C TYR A 98 7.66 4.98 6.42
N ARG A 99 8.09 6.16 5.94
CA ARG A 99 9.50 6.40 5.57
C ARG A 99 10.45 6.29 6.75
N ILE A 100 10.03 6.74 7.94
CA ILE A 100 10.81 6.62 9.17
C ILE A 100 10.97 5.13 9.53
N GLN A 101 9.88 4.38 9.61
CA GLN A 101 9.92 2.93 9.91
C GLN A 101 10.79 2.17 8.90
N ARG A 102 10.72 2.53 7.62
CA ARG A 102 11.58 1.92 6.59
C ARG A 102 13.05 2.29 6.77
N ALA A 103 13.35 3.50 7.23
CA ALA A 103 14.73 3.95 7.48
C ALA A 103 15.37 3.23 8.68
N GLU A 104 14.58 2.76 9.65
CA GLU A 104 15.08 1.94 10.78
C GLU A 104 15.68 0.60 10.33
N MET A 105 15.32 0.11 9.14
CA MET A 105 15.95 -1.09 8.55
C MET A 105 17.31 -0.81 7.91
N LEU A 106 17.74 0.45 7.85
CA LEU A 106 19.03 0.88 7.27
C LEU A 106 20.00 1.29 8.38
N PRO A 107 21.32 1.14 8.18
CA PRO A 107 22.31 1.62 9.13
C PRO A 107 22.30 3.16 9.21
N THR A 108 22.38 3.70 10.42
CA THR A 108 22.57 5.15 10.64
C THR A 108 24.06 5.49 10.54
N LEU A 109 24.37 6.57 9.84
CA LEU A 109 25.75 7.09 9.73
C LEU A 109 25.83 8.42 10.46
N GLY A 110 26.77 8.55 11.39
CA GLY A 110 27.03 9.77 12.16
C GLY A 110 28.48 9.84 12.61
N ILE A 111 29.00 11.06 12.78
CA ILE A 111 30.32 11.30 13.38
C ILE A 111 30.07 11.50 14.88
N ALA A 112 30.80 10.75 15.71
CA ALA A 112 30.75 10.86 17.16
C ALA A 112 31.42 12.15 17.65
#